data_AF-A0AAN5PJR1-F1
#
_entry.id   AF-A0AAN5PJR1-F1
#
_cell.length_a   1.000
_cell.length_b   1.000
_cell.length_c   1.000
_cell.angle_alpha   90.00
_cell.angle_beta   90.00
_cell.angle_gamma   90.00
#
_symmetry.space_group_name_H-M   'P 1'
#
loop_
_entity.id
_entity.type
_entity.pdbx_description
1 polymer ?
#
loop_
_entity_poly.entity_id
_entity_poly.type
_entity_poly.pdbx_seq_one_letter_code
_entity_poly.pdbx_strand_id
1 'polypeptide(L)'
;MLMQVIKLPSNVPKRIRFGYPWNLKRSRFMSEHFILQPGQLSLVSIKQILDEELSCVLAEHAFELIRASHQTVKKVIDEKKTVYGINTGFGSLANQTISSDCLKELQRNIVLSHACGTGKLLPDSVVALILLLKINNLSQGYSGVRLELINALIALFNHKVYPCIPSKGSVGASGDLVPLAHLSLPLLGEGEVRHQGQVISAEEGLKLAGLKPLELEAKEGLALLNGLQVSTALALSALFISETLFETAIISGSLSVDAASGSDVPFDDRIHQIRGHQAQISAASMYRNLLAGSQIRESHRHCNRVQDPYSLRCQPQ
;
A
#
# COMPACT_ATOMS: atom_id res chain seq x y z
N MET A 1 -50.56 -32.82 -14.58
CA MET A 1 -49.64 -33.04 -15.72
C MET A 1 -49.19 -31.65 -16.19
N LEU A 2 -48.05 -31.07 -15.84
CA LEU A 2 -46.85 -31.49 -15.11
C LEU A 2 -46.53 -30.43 -14.04
N MET A 3 -46.38 -30.87 -12.78
CA MET A 3 -45.55 -30.18 -11.80
C MET A 3 -44.09 -30.51 -12.15
N GLN A 4 -43.26 -29.50 -12.41
CA GLN A 4 -41.81 -29.65 -12.27
C GLN A 4 -41.29 -28.54 -11.36
N VAL A 5 -41.07 -28.97 -10.13
CA VAL A 5 -40.35 -28.31 -9.06
C VAL A 5 -38.93 -28.04 -9.54
N ILE A 6 -38.60 -26.78 -9.80
CA ILE A 6 -37.20 -26.35 -9.87
C ILE A 6 -36.72 -26.22 -8.41
N LYS A 7 -36.12 -27.30 -7.90
CA LYS A 7 -35.29 -27.24 -6.69
C LYS A 7 -34.04 -26.43 -7.04
N LEU A 8 -34.01 -25.17 -6.62
CA LEU A 8 -32.78 -24.39 -6.60
C LEU A 8 -31.78 -25.09 -5.65
N PRO A 9 -30.52 -25.29 -6.05
CA PRO A 9 -29.52 -25.90 -5.17
C PRO A 9 -29.32 -25.04 -3.92
N SER A 10 -29.49 -25.65 -2.77
CA SER A 10 -29.32 -25.08 -1.43
C SER A 10 -27.85 -24.88 -1.05
N ASN A 11 -27.11 -24.17 -1.89
CA ASN A 11 -25.75 -23.69 -1.61
C ASN A 11 -25.59 -22.27 -2.17
N VAL A 12 -26.42 -21.34 -1.69
CA VAL A 12 -26.08 -19.92 -1.76
C VAL A 12 -25.03 -19.68 -0.67
N PRO A 13 -23.82 -19.19 -0.98
CA PRO A 13 -22.88 -18.81 0.05
C PRO A 13 -23.54 -17.74 0.92
N LYS A 14 -23.88 -18.10 2.16
CA LYS A 14 -24.34 -17.15 3.16
C LYS A 14 -23.21 -16.15 3.38
N ARG A 15 -23.41 -14.93 2.87
CA ARG A 15 -22.54 -13.74 2.96
C ARG A 15 -21.41 -13.71 1.93
N ILE A 16 -21.63 -12.92 0.90
CA ILE A 16 -20.53 -12.22 0.24
C ILE A 16 -20.26 -11.00 1.10
N ARG A 17 -19.26 -11.13 1.99
CA ARG A 17 -18.64 -9.99 2.66
C ARG A 17 -17.80 -9.28 1.61
N PHE A 18 -18.16 -8.06 1.24
CA PHE A 18 -17.10 -7.09 0.97
C PHE A 18 -16.23 -7.08 2.24
N GLY A 19 -14.91 -7.18 2.09
CA GLY A 19 -13.97 -7.47 3.17
C GLY A 19 -13.93 -6.47 4.33
N TYR A 20 -14.90 -5.58 4.46
CA TYR A 20 -15.11 -4.72 5.61
C TYR A 20 -16.37 -5.13 6.36
N PRO A 21 -16.25 -5.72 7.56
CA PRO A 21 -17.38 -5.78 8.45
C PRO A 21 -17.77 -4.34 8.80
N TRP A 22 -19.05 -3.98 8.56
CA TRP A 22 -19.73 -2.80 9.12
C TRP A 22 -19.67 -2.72 10.65
N ASN A 23 -19.09 -3.74 11.29
CA ASN A 23 -18.52 -3.68 12.62
C ASN A 23 -16.98 -3.73 12.49
N LEU A 24 -16.35 -2.60 12.26
CA LEU A 24 -15.06 -2.35 12.89
C LEU A 24 -15.33 -2.29 14.39
N LYS A 25 -15.46 -3.47 15.02
CA LYS A 25 -14.85 -3.60 16.34
C LYS A 25 -13.40 -3.22 16.07
N ARG A 26 -13.04 -1.97 16.37
CA ARG A 26 -11.63 -1.56 16.44
C ARG A 26 -10.98 -2.66 17.26
N SER A 27 -10.26 -3.54 16.57
CA SER A 27 -9.37 -4.48 17.22
C SER A 27 -8.26 -3.59 17.72
N ARG A 28 -8.52 -2.94 18.85
CA ARG A 28 -7.58 -2.07 19.52
C ARG A 28 -6.42 -2.98 19.82
N PHE A 29 -5.35 -2.91 19.02
CA PHE A 29 -4.09 -3.47 19.46
C PHE A 29 -3.85 -2.81 20.81
N MET A 30 -3.75 -3.62 21.86
CA MET A 30 -3.38 -3.12 23.18
C MET A 30 -1.90 -2.68 23.20
N SER A 31 -1.18 -2.88 22.09
CA SER A 31 0.22 -2.54 21.88
C SER A 31 0.37 -1.32 20.96
N GLU A 32 1.23 -0.38 21.34
CA GLU A 32 1.67 0.77 20.52
C GLU A 32 2.54 0.37 19.30
N HIS A 33 2.68 -0.92 19.07
CA HIS A 33 3.49 -1.52 18.02
C HIS A 33 2.79 -2.71 17.38
N PHE A 34 3.14 -2.99 16.13
CA PHE A 34 2.80 -4.21 15.42
C PHE A 34 4.06 -5.04 15.14
N ILE A 35 3.89 -6.36 15.13
CA ILE A 35 4.97 -7.29 14.77
C ILE A 35 4.86 -7.57 13.27
N LEU A 36 5.82 -7.07 12.49
CA LEU A 36 5.91 -7.29 11.05
C LEU A 36 6.31 -8.73 10.76
N GLN A 37 5.37 -9.48 10.21
CA GLN A 37 5.60 -10.79 9.59
C GLN A 37 5.95 -10.56 8.10
N PRO A 38 7.22 -10.76 7.68
CA PRO A 38 7.62 -10.42 6.31
C PRO A 38 6.79 -11.16 5.26
N GLY A 39 6.32 -10.42 4.26
CA GLY A 39 5.50 -10.97 3.17
C GLY A 39 4.03 -11.22 3.51
N GLN A 40 3.58 -10.92 4.73
CA GLN A 40 2.22 -11.21 5.21
C GLN A 40 1.38 -9.96 5.47
N LEU A 41 1.79 -8.78 4.97
CA LEU A 41 0.99 -7.56 5.08
C LEU A 41 -0.31 -7.69 4.25
N SER A 42 -1.44 -7.52 4.93
CA SER A 42 -2.77 -7.43 4.31
C SER A 42 -3.21 -5.97 4.15
N LEU A 43 -4.19 -5.71 3.29
CA LEU A 43 -4.81 -4.38 3.15
C LEU A 43 -5.35 -3.86 4.49
N VAL A 44 -5.99 -4.75 5.27
CA VAL A 44 -6.56 -4.42 6.58
C VAL A 44 -5.47 -4.02 7.56
N SER A 45 -4.39 -4.81 7.66
CA SER A 45 -3.28 -4.46 8.56
C SER A 45 -2.57 -3.18 8.13
N ILE A 46 -2.39 -2.94 6.83
CA ILE A 46 -1.77 -1.70 6.34
C ILE A 46 -2.61 -0.48 6.75
N LYS A 47 -3.92 -0.51 6.49
CA LYS A 47 -4.84 0.57 6.85
C LYS A 47 -4.79 0.85 8.35
N GLN A 48 -4.85 -0.21 9.16
CA GLN A 48 -4.78 -0.10 10.62
C GLN A 48 -3.44 0.48 11.10
N ILE A 49 -2.31 0.00 10.58
CA ILE A 49 -0.97 0.50 10.96
C ILE A 49 -0.85 2.00 10.68
N LEU A 50 -1.36 2.46 9.53
CA LEU A 50 -1.30 3.87 9.14
C LEU A 50 -2.27 4.74 9.95
N ASP A 51 -3.52 4.29 10.13
CA ASP A 51 -4.56 5.05 10.85
C ASP A 51 -4.26 5.18 12.35
N GLU A 52 -3.71 4.13 12.96
CA GLU A 52 -3.32 4.10 14.38
C GLU A 52 -1.86 4.52 14.60
N GLU A 53 -1.13 4.85 13.54
CA GLU A 53 0.29 5.23 13.55
C GLU A 53 1.19 4.26 14.35
N LEU A 54 0.94 2.95 14.19
CA LEU A 54 1.61 1.91 14.97
C LEU A 54 3.11 1.83 14.60
N SER A 55 3.96 1.68 15.62
CA SER A 55 5.39 1.42 15.40
C SER A 55 5.65 -0.01 14.91
N CYS A 56 6.65 -0.18 14.06
CA CYS A 56 7.06 -1.44 13.47
C CYS A 56 8.12 -2.14 14.32
N VAL A 57 7.88 -3.40 14.68
CA VAL A 57 8.87 -4.32 15.25
C VAL A 57 8.99 -5.52 14.33
N LEU A 58 10.21 -5.90 13.94
CA LEU A 58 10.42 -7.04 13.07
C LEU A 58 10.26 -8.36 13.83
N ALA A 59 9.56 -9.34 13.25
CA ALA A 59 9.43 -10.67 13.84
C ALA A 59 10.79 -11.39 13.95
N GLU A 60 11.06 -12.05 15.08
CA GLU A 60 12.37 -12.65 15.39
C GLU A 60 12.87 -13.66 14.34
N HIS A 61 11.96 -14.46 13.78
CA HIS A 61 12.30 -15.46 12.76
C HIS A 61 12.91 -14.85 11.48
N ALA A 62 12.65 -13.56 11.21
CA ALA A 62 13.19 -12.87 10.04
C ALA A 62 14.71 -12.63 10.16
N PHE A 63 15.25 -12.52 11.38
CA PHE A 63 16.66 -12.19 11.58
C PHE A 63 17.60 -13.23 10.97
N GLU A 64 17.31 -14.51 11.15
CA GLU A 64 18.13 -15.60 10.59
C GLU A 64 18.03 -15.65 9.06
N LEU A 65 16.84 -15.40 8.49
CA LEU A 65 16.66 -15.32 7.04
C LEU A 65 17.48 -14.18 6.42
N ILE A 66 17.46 -13.00 7.05
CA ILE A 66 18.23 -11.83 6.60
C ILE A 66 19.74 -12.13 6.68
N ARG A 67 20.22 -12.69 7.81
CA ARG A 67 21.63 -13.04 8.00
C ARG A 67 22.12 -14.07 6.97
N ALA A 68 21.33 -15.11 6.70
CA ALA A 68 21.66 -16.13 5.70
C ALA A 68 21.71 -15.55 4.27
N SER A 69 20.76 -14.67 3.94
CA SER A 69 20.75 -13.93 2.66
C SER A 69 22.01 -13.12 2.47
N HIS A 70 22.39 -12.36 3.50
CA HIS A 70 23.57 -11.50 3.48
C HIS A 70 24.87 -12.32 3.39
N GLN A 71 24.99 -13.43 4.13
CA GLN A 71 26.12 -14.35 4.02
C GLN A 71 26.28 -14.93 2.61
N THR A 72 25.18 -15.13 1.88
CA THR A 72 25.24 -15.59 0.48
C THR A 72 25.90 -14.55 -0.42
N VAL A 73 25.57 -13.25 -0.24
CA VAL A 73 26.24 -12.15 -0.96
C VAL A 73 27.72 -12.11 -0.62
N LYS A 74 28.07 -12.24 0.66
CA LYS A 74 29.48 -12.26 1.10
C LYS A 74 30.26 -13.41 0.45
N LYS A 75 29.72 -14.63 0.45
CA LYS A 75 30.33 -15.80 -0.21
C LYS A 75 30.57 -15.56 -1.70
N VAL A 76 29.62 -14.95 -2.42
CA VAL A 76 29.79 -14.62 -3.84
C VAL A 76 30.98 -13.70 -4.09
N ILE A 77 31.17 -12.70 -3.21
CA ILE A 77 32.28 -11.76 -3.29
C ILE A 77 33.61 -12.49 -2.98
N ASP A 78 33.63 -13.28 -1.91
CA ASP A 78 34.81 -14.06 -1.49
C ASP A 78 35.25 -15.07 -2.58
N GLU A 79 34.27 -15.70 -3.25
CA GLU A 79 34.49 -16.63 -4.37
C GLU A 79 34.80 -15.92 -5.71
N LYS A 80 34.81 -14.58 -5.75
CA LYS A 80 35.05 -13.76 -6.95
C LYS A 80 34.12 -14.11 -8.13
N LYS A 81 32.90 -14.55 -7.85
CA LYS A 81 31.89 -14.82 -8.89
C LYS A 81 31.31 -13.50 -9.42
N THR A 82 31.19 -13.36 -10.74
CA THR A 82 30.55 -12.18 -11.34
C THR A 82 29.04 -12.28 -11.22
N VAL A 83 28.42 -11.36 -10.47
CA VAL A 83 26.97 -11.33 -10.22
C VAL A 83 26.45 -9.89 -10.34
N TYR A 84 25.37 -9.73 -11.11
CA TYR A 84 24.75 -8.44 -11.40
C TYR A 84 24.41 -7.67 -10.12
N GLY A 85 24.85 -6.41 -10.07
CA GLY A 85 24.56 -5.50 -8.96
C GLY A 85 25.29 -5.81 -7.65
N ILE A 86 26.11 -6.86 -7.63
CA ILE A 86 27.07 -7.15 -6.55
C ILE A 86 28.45 -6.63 -6.93
N ASN A 87 29.01 -7.09 -8.06
CA ASN A 87 30.34 -6.68 -8.56
C ASN A 87 30.36 -6.33 -10.06
N THR A 88 29.21 -5.92 -10.59
CA THR A 88 29.10 -5.37 -11.95
C THR A 88 28.55 -3.94 -11.93
N GLY A 89 28.68 -3.22 -13.04
CA GLY A 89 27.89 -2.02 -13.29
C GLY A 89 26.38 -2.30 -13.38
N PHE A 90 25.59 -1.22 -13.49
CA PHE A 90 24.12 -1.28 -13.57
C PHE A 90 23.62 -0.96 -14.99
N GLY A 91 22.47 -1.53 -15.38
CA GLY A 91 21.85 -1.25 -16.67
C GLY A 91 22.76 -1.58 -17.86
N SER A 92 23.03 -0.61 -18.72
CA SER A 92 23.92 -0.78 -19.89
C SER A 92 25.35 -1.16 -19.51
N LEU A 93 25.76 -0.92 -18.27
CA LEU A 93 27.09 -1.26 -17.74
C LEU A 93 27.13 -2.62 -17.04
N ALA A 94 26.08 -3.45 -17.15
CA ALA A 94 25.98 -4.76 -16.50
C ALA A 94 27.13 -5.72 -16.84
N ASN A 95 27.79 -5.53 -18.00
CA ASN A 95 28.91 -6.37 -18.44
C ASN A 95 30.28 -5.90 -17.92
N GLN A 96 30.35 -4.77 -17.22
CA GLN A 96 31.61 -4.26 -16.64
C GLN A 96 31.78 -4.79 -15.23
N THR A 97 32.90 -5.46 -14.96
CA THR A 97 33.25 -5.94 -13.61
C THR A 97 33.88 -4.82 -12.81
N ILE A 98 33.50 -4.71 -11.54
CA ILE A 98 33.99 -3.71 -10.59
C ILE A 98 34.85 -4.40 -9.53
N SER A 99 35.97 -3.79 -9.17
CA SER A 99 36.85 -4.30 -8.11
C SER A 99 36.14 -4.28 -6.75
N SER A 100 36.53 -5.20 -5.86
CA SER A 100 36.01 -5.29 -4.49
C SER A 100 36.12 -3.95 -3.73
N ASP A 101 37.21 -3.23 -3.97
CA ASP A 101 37.57 -2.02 -3.23
C ASP A 101 36.66 -0.84 -3.61
N CYS A 102 36.06 -0.87 -4.80
CA CYS A 102 35.13 0.14 -5.29
C CYS A 102 33.65 -0.21 -5.02
N LEU A 103 33.34 -1.36 -4.41
CA LEU A 103 31.95 -1.79 -4.26
C LEU A 103 31.12 -0.87 -3.37
N LYS A 104 31.70 -0.35 -2.28
CA LYS A 104 30.99 0.60 -1.39
C LYS A 104 30.66 1.90 -2.13
N GLU A 105 31.63 2.42 -2.86
CA GLU A 105 31.47 3.63 -3.68
C GLU A 105 30.42 3.41 -4.78
N LEU A 106 30.44 2.25 -5.45
CA LEU A 106 29.45 1.86 -6.46
C LEU A 106 28.02 1.92 -5.90
N GLN A 107 27.81 1.40 -4.69
CA GLN A 107 26.49 1.35 -4.04
C GLN A 107 26.04 2.72 -3.52
N ARG A 108 26.98 3.59 -3.12
CA ARG A 108 26.68 5.00 -2.86
C ARG A 108 26.29 5.74 -4.15
N ASN A 109 27.06 5.55 -5.22
CA ASN A 109 26.90 6.28 -6.48
C ASN A 109 25.60 5.93 -7.19
N ILE A 110 25.10 4.69 -7.11
CA ILE A 110 23.79 4.36 -7.68
C ILE A 110 22.67 5.15 -7.01
N VAL A 111 22.72 5.33 -5.67
CA VAL A 111 21.72 6.14 -4.95
C VAL A 111 21.79 7.59 -5.43
N LEU A 112 22.99 8.20 -5.39
CA LEU A 112 23.16 9.61 -5.74
C LEU A 112 22.78 9.91 -7.20
N SER A 113 23.25 9.08 -8.15
CA SER A 113 23.00 9.27 -9.58
C SER A 113 21.53 9.11 -9.98
N HIS A 114 20.76 8.31 -9.24
CA HIS A 114 19.35 8.07 -9.53
C HIS A 114 18.40 8.98 -8.74
N ALA A 115 18.90 9.77 -7.79
CA ALA A 115 18.10 10.75 -7.06
C ALA A 115 17.80 12.02 -7.89
N CYS A 116 17.30 11.82 -9.11
CA CYS A 116 16.98 12.87 -10.10
C CYS A 116 15.47 13.20 -10.19
N GLY A 117 14.70 12.80 -9.18
CA GLY A 117 13.26 13.06 -9.09
C GLY A 117 12.91 14.56 -9.05
N THR A 118 11.74 14.90 -9.55
CA THR A 118 11.23 16.29 -9.62
C THR A 118 9.75 16.38 -9.23
N GLY A 119 9.21 17.61 -9.20
CA GLY A 119 7.81 17.85 -8.89
C GLY A 119 7.55 17.98 -7.39
N LYS A 120 6.26 18.00 -7.01
CA LYS A 120 5.85 18.15 -5.61
C LYS A 120 6.32 16.93 -4.81
N LEU A 121 6.68 17.15 -3.55
CA LEU A 121 6.99 16.06 -2.62
C LEU A 121 5.75 15.22 -2.35
N LEU A 122 5.95 13.91 -2.20
CA LEU A 122 4.90 12.99 -1.76
C LEU A 122 4.42 13.35 -0.35
N PRO A 123 3.13 13.11 -0.02
CA PRO A 123 2.62 13.27 1.34
C PRO A 123 3.26 12.27 2.31
N ASP A 124 3.40 12.67 3.58
CA ASP A 124 4.03 11.86 4.63
C ASP A 124 3.36 10.49 4.80
N SER A 125 2.03 10.43 4.68
CA SER A 125 1.27 9.16 4.74
C SER A 125 1.67 8.18 3.63
N VAL A 126 1.97 8.69 2.43
CA VAL A 126 2.46 7.87 1.32
C VAL A 126 3.91 7.45 1.57
N VAL A 127 4.77 8.34 2.08
CA VAL A 127 6.16 8.01 2.41
C VAL A 127 6.25 6.96 3.53
N ALA A 128 5.40 7.06 4.55
CA ALA A 128 5.27 6.05 5.61
C ALA A 128 4.89 4.68 5.03
N LEU A 129 3.94 4.63 4.10
CA LEU A 129 3.57 3.39 3.41
C LEU A 129 4.70 2.85 2.54
N ILE A 130 5.45 3.71 1.84
CA ILE A 130 6.63 3.30 1.06
C ILE A 130 7.68 2.65 1.98
N LEU A 131 8.00 3.28 3.12
CA LEU A 131 8.92 2.72 4.12
C LEU A 131 8.43 1.37 4.61
N LEU A 132 7.16 1.26 5.01
CA LEU A 132 6.56 0.00 5.49
C LEU A 132 6.67 -1.12 4.45
N LEU A 133 6.32 -0.85 3.19
CA LEU A 133 6.43 -1.81 2.09
C LEU A 133 7.90 -2.18 1.81
N LYS A 134 8.83 -1.23 1.95
CA LYS A 134 10.26 -1.48 1.75
C LYS A 134 10.83 -2.39 2.84
N ILE A 135 10.51 -2.09 4.10
CA ILE A 135 10.89 -2.91 5.26
C ILE A 135 10.33 -4.33 5.09
N ASN A 136 9.04 -4.46 4.75
CA ASN A 136 8.40 -5.75 4.51
C ASN A 136 9.05 -6.55 3.38
N ASN A 137 9.47 -5.89 2.31
CA ASN A 137 10.13 -6.55 1.18
C ASN A 137 11.56 -7.01 1.53
N LEU A 138 12.38 -6.13 2.11
CA LEU A 138 13.76 -6.47 2.47
C LEU A 138 13.83 -7.55 3.56
N SER A 139 12.88 -7.53 4.49
CA SER A 139 12.83 -8.46 5.63
C SER A 139 12.47 -9.90 5.26
N GLN A 140 12.06 -10.17 4.01
CA GLN A 140 11.83 -11.55 3.53
C GLN A 140 13.13 -12.36 3.35
N GLY A 141 14.31 -11.71 3.41
CA GLY A 141 15.58 -12.42 3.36
C GLY A 141 16.01 -12.87 1.96
N TYR A 142 15.56 -12.20 0.90
CA TYR A 142 16.00 -12.48 -0.48
C TYR A 142 16.88 -11.38 -1.08
N SER A 143 17.00 -10.23 -0.39
CA SER A 143 17.69 -9.06 -0.91
C SER A 143 19.19 -9.03 -0.60
N GLY A 144 19.67 -9.83 0.36
CA GLY A 144 21.10 -9.90 0.70
C GLY A 144 21.65 -8.67 1.43
N VAL A 145 20.78 -7.82 1.97
CA VAL A 145 21.13 -6.63 2.74
C VAL A 145 21.40 -6.97 4.20
N ARG A 146 22.13 -6.10 4.91
CA ARG A 146 22.33 -6.25 6.36
C ARG A 146 21.05 -5.95 7.14
N LEU A 147 20.95 -6.57 8.32
CA LEU A 147 19.89 -6.25 9.29
C LEU A 147 19.98 -4.78 9.75
N GLU A 148 21.19 -4.22 9.84
CA GLU A 148 21.44 -2.82 10.19
C GLU A 148 20.70 -1.86 9.25
N LEU A 149 20.70 -2.13 7.94
CA LEU A 149 20.00 -1.32 6.94
C LEU A 149 18.48 -1.36 7.14
N ILE A 150 17.93 -2.55 7.42
CA ILE A 150 16.50 -2.73 7.68
C ILE A 150 16.11 -2.02 8.99
N ASN A 151 16.94 -2.11 10.03
CA ASN A 151 16.73 -1.42 11.29
C ASN A 151 16.75 0.10 11.14
N ALA A 152 17.61 0.64 10.27
CA ALA A 152 17.61 2.08 9.97
C ALA A 152 16.30 2.53 9.30
N LEU A 153 15.77 1.76 8.35
CA LEU A 153 14.46 2.04 7.76
C LEU A 153 13.32 1.97 8.79
N ILE A 154 13.36 0.96 9.69
CA ILE A 154 12.41 0.83 10.80
C ILE A 154 12.51 2.05 11.73
N ALA A 155 13.71 2.51 12.05
CA ALA A 155 13.92 3.68 12.90
C ALA A 155 13.37 4.96 12.27
N LEU A 156 13.58 5.19 10.96
CA LEU A 156 12.97 6.30 10.23
C LEU A 156 11.44 6.25 10.29
N PHE A 157 10.86 5.06 10.04
CA PHE A 157 9.41 4.84 10.11
C PHE A 157 8.85 5.12 11.52
N ASN A 158 9.46 4.53 12.56
CA ASN A 158 9.00 4.63 13.95
C ASN A 158 9.13 6.05 14.51
N HIS A 159 10.18 6.80 14.13
CA HIS A 159 10.38 8.18 14.57
C HIS A 159 9.69 9.20 13.67
N LYS A 160 8.94 8.76 12.65
CA LYS A 160 8.25 9.63 11.69
C LYS A 160 9.20 10.64 11.04
N VAL A 161 10.36 10.16 10.64
CA VAL A 161 11.37 10.91 9.89
C VAL A 161 11.25 10.47 8.44
N TYR A 162 10.54 11.26 7.63
CA TYR A 162 10.13 10.85 6.30
C TYR A 162 11.02 11.46 5.23
N PRO A 163 11.73 10.66 4.41
CA PRO A 163 12.50 11.19 3.29
C PRO A 163 11.67 12.09 2.37
N CYS A 164 12.25 13.21 1.93
CA CYS A 164 11.61 14.09 0.96
C CYS A 164 11.66 13.46 -0.44
N ILE A 165 10.57 12.80 -0.85
CA ILE A 165 10.50 12.09 -2.14
C ILE A 165 9.71 12.92 -3.17
N PRO A 166 10.33 13.38 -4.28
CA PRO A 166 9.61 14.00 -5.38
C PRO A 166 8.69 13.01 -6.10
N SER A 167 7.51 13.49 -6.53
CA SER A 167 6.44 12.69 -7.13
C SER A 167 6.68 12.26 -8.59
N LYS A 168 7.67 12.81 -9.29
CA LYS A 168 7.97 12.49 -10.70
C LYS A 168 9.39 11.98 -10.87
N GLY A 169 9.57 11.07 -11.82
CA GLY A 169 10.89 10.56 -12.24
C GLY A 169 10.92 9.06 -12.50
N SER A 170 10.04 8.29 -11.84
CA SER A 170 9.87 6.85 -12.15
C SER A 170 9.18 6.68 -13.50
N VAL A 171 9.61 5.67 -14.26
CA VAL A 171 8.92 5.17 -15.45
C VAL A 171 8.09 3.90 -15.18
N GLY A 172 8.07 3.41 -13.93
CA GLY A 172 7.20 2.33 -13.48
C GLY A 172 7.40 0.95 -14.14
N ALA A 173 8.50 0.73 -14.85
CA ALA A 173 8.72 -0.49 -15.64
C ALA A 173 9.19 -1.69 -14.79
N SER A 174 10.38 -1.61 -14.19
CA SER A 174 10.99 -2.71 -13.41
C SER A 174 11.38 -2.31 -11.99
N GLY A 175 11.25 -1.03 -11.65
CA GLY A 175 11.52 -0.50 -10.33
C GLY A 175 11.29 1.01 -10.27
N ASP A 176 10.81 1.47 -9.13
CA ASP A 176 10.63 2.89 -8.79
C ASP A 176 11.98 3.52 -8.41
N LEU A 177 13.00 3.33 -9.25
CA LEU A 177 14.41 3.63 -8.95
C LEU A 177 14.60 5.07 -8.45
N VAL A 178 14.04 6.04 -9.16
CA VAL A 178 14.22 7.46 -8.86
C VAL A 178 13.64 7.86 -7.50
N PRO A 179 12.34 7.63 -7.22
CA PRO A 179 11.78 7.97 -5.91
C PRO A 179 12.34 7.08 -4.78
N LEU A 180 12.74 5.83 -5.06
CA LEU A 180 13.42 4.99 -4.06
C LEU A 180 14.87 5.42 -3.80
N ALA A 181 15.53 6.08 -4.75
CA ALA A 181 16.80 6.76 -4.50
C ALA A 181 16.61 7.91 -3.52
N HIS A 182 15.58 8.74 -3.71
CA HIS A 182 15.20 9.80 -2.77
C HIS A 182 14.79 9.26 -1.39
N LEU A 183 14.10 8.12 -1.32
CA LEU A 183 13.83 7.41 -0.05
C LEU A 183 15.13 7.07 0.70
N SER A 184 16.19 6.74 -0.06
CA SER A 184 17.42 6.18 0.48
C SER A 184 18.47 7.23 0.82
N LEU A 185 18.44 8.40 0.17
CA LEU A 185 19.40 9.50 0.39
C LEU A 185 19.68 9.78 1.88
N PRO A 186 18.66 9.88 2.77
CA PRO A 186 18.91 10.20 4.16
C PRO A 186 19.74 9.15 4.89
N LEU A 187 19.65 7.88 4.50
CA LEU A 187 20.47 6.81 5.09
C LEU A 187 21.97 7.04 4.85
N LEU A 188 22.34 7.80 3.82
CA LEU A 188 23.71 8.15 3.49
C LEU A 188 24.11 9.52 4.07
N GLY A 189 23.24 10.16 4.86
CA GLY A 189 23.42 11.53 5.37
C GLY A 189 23.15 12.60 4.31
N GLU A 190 22.51 12.26 3.20
CA GLU A 190 22.31 13.14 2.05
C GLU A 190 20.85 13.52 1.87
N GLY A 191 20.61 14.68 1.26
CA GLY A 191 19.27 15.18 0.98
C GLY A 191 18.53 15.67 2.22
N GLU A 192 17.21 15.57 2.19
CA GLU A 192 16.31 16.17 3.18
C GLU A 192 15.27 15.16 3.66
N VAL A 193 14.77 15.40 4.85
CA VAL A 193 13.63 14.68 5.43
C VAL A 193 12.60 15.67 5.93
N ARG A 194 11.35 15.22 6.06
CA ARG A 194 10.30 15.92 6.77
C ARG A 194 10.07 15.27 8.13
N HIS A 195 10.03 16.09 9.17
CA HIS A 195 9.66 15.68 10.52
C HIS A 195 8.71 16.73 11.11
N GLN A 196 7.55 16.28 11.61
CA GLN A 196 6.52 17.16 12.18
C GLN A 196 6.16 18.37 11.28
N GLY A 197 6.07 18.13 9.97
CA GLY A 197 5.74 19.16 8.97
C GLY A 197 6.89 20.08 8.56
N GLN A 198 8.06 19.99 9.18
CA GLN A 198 9.24 20.78 8.83
C GLN A 198 10.21 19.97 7.97
N VAL A 199 10.75 20.60 6.94
CA VAL A 199 11.84 20.03 6.13
C VAL A 199 13.16 20.39 6.81
N ILE A 200 13.96 19.38 7.10
CA ILE A 200 15.27 19.48 7.75
C ILE A 200 16.30 18.66 6.98
N SER A 201 17.58 18.87 7.28
CA SER A 201 18.65 18.09 6.67
C SER A 201 18.55 16.61 7.03
N ALA A 202 19.03 15.73 6.15
CA ALA A 202 19.13 14.30 6.45
C ALA A 202 19.94 14.02 7.72
N GLU A 203 21.03 14.76 7.97
CA GLU A 203 21.87 14.57 9.15
C GLU A 203 21.10 14.84 10.45
N GLU A 204 20.34 15.94 10.51
CA GLU A 204 19.46 16.24 11.65
C GLU A 204 18.37 15.19 11.79
N GLY A 205 17.75 14.79 10.69
CA GLY A 205 16.76 13.72 10.64
C GLY A 205 17.25 12.39 11.22
N LEU A 206 18.44 11.96 10.79
CA LEU A 206 19.06 10.74 11.31
C LEU A 206 19.32 10.84 12.81
N LYS A 207 19.81 12.00 13.30
CA LYS A 207 20.02 12.22 14.74
C LYS A 207 18.71 12.07 15.52
N LEU A 208 17.61 12.63 15.01
CA LEU A 208 16.27 12.47 15.61
C LEU A 208 15.80 11.00 15.65
N ALA A 209 16.17 10.20 14.65
CA ALA A 209 15.89 8.77 14.61
C ALA A 209 16.91 7.91 15.39
N GLY A 210 17.89 8.51 16.07
CA GLY A 210 18.95 7.79 16.79
C GLY A 210 19.97 7.09 15.86
N LEU A 211 20.10 7.56 14.62
CA LEU A 211 20.93 6.97 13.58
C LEU A 211 22.16 7.83 13.26
N LYS A 212 23.14 7.19 12.64
CA LYS A 212 24.26 7.84 11.92
C LYS A 212 24.17 7.47 10.44
N PRO A 213 24.79 8.26 9.54
CA PRO A 213 24.90 7.88 8.13
C PRO A 213 25.51 6.48 7.98
N LEU A 214 24.92 5.68 7.12
CA LEU A 214 25.35 4.33 6.78
C LEU A 214 26.30 4.36 5.59
N GLU A 215 27.37 3.58 5.68
CA GLU A 215 28.15 3.18 4.52
C GLU A 215 27.54 1.91 3.93
N LEU A 216 27.06 1.98 2.69
CA LEU A 216 26.39 0.86 2.03
C LEU A 216 27.41 -0.22 1.62
N GLU A 217 27.06 -1.47 1.88
CA GLU A 217 27.81 -2.64 1.41
C GLU A 217 27.30 -3.12 0.05
N ALA A 218 28.02 -4.08 -0.53
CA ALA A 218 27.69 -4.67 -1.81
C ALA A 218 26.21 -5.09 -1.89
N LYS A 219 25.55 -4.77 -3.01
CA LYS A 219 24.12 -4.98 -3.30
C LYS A 219 23.14 -4.07 -2.55
N GLU A 220 23.53 -3.38 -1.47
CA GLU A 220 22.58 -2.63 -0.65
C GLU A 220 21.98 -1.42 -1.37
N GLY A 221 22.79 -0.66 -2.11
CA GLY A 221 22.30 0.47 -2.92
C GLY A 221 21.28 0.00 -3.97
N LEU A 222 21.60 -1.07 -4.71
CA LEU A 222 20.64 -1.63 -5.66
C LEU A 222 19.38 -2.19 -4.98
N ALA A 223 19.52 -2.89 -3.86
CA ALA A 223 18.39 -3.45 -3.12
C ALA A 223 17.44 -2.36 -2.58
N LEU A 224 17.98 -1.19 -2.22
CA LEU A 224 17.23 -0.02 -1.81
C LEU A 224 16.46 0.62 -2.97
N LEU A 225 17.02 0.66 -4.18
CA LEU A 225 16.38 1.31 -5.33
C LEU A 225 15.45 0.37 -6.09
N ASN A 226 15.72 -0.93 -6.09
CA ASN A 226 14.95 -1.88 -6.89
C ASN A 226 13.67 -2.32 -6.16
N GLY A 227 12.53 -2.23 -6.86
CA GLY A 227 11.21 -2.58 -6.34
C GLY A 227 10.11 -1.58 -6.72
N LEU A 228 8.85 -1.97 -6.50
CA LEU A 228 7.66 -1.20 -6.91
C LEU A 228 6.92 -0.57 -5.72
N GLN A 229 7.64 -0.29 -4.62
CA GLN A 229 7.01 0.17 -3.37
C GLN A 229 6.31 1.53 -3.53
N VAL A 230 6.81 2.41 -4.40
CA VAL A 230 6.22 3.75 -4.60
C VAL A 230 4.93 3.64 -5.39
N SER A 231 4.96 2.94 -6.52
CA SER A 231 3.79 2.67 -7.35
C SER A 231 2.72 1.91 -6.57
N THR A 232 3.12 0.93 -5.76
CA THR A 232 2.20 0.17 -4.89
C THR A 232 1.62 1.06 -3.81
N ALA A 233 2.41 1.89 -3.14
CA ALA A 233 1.92 2.82 -2.12
C ALA A 233 0.91 3.82 -2.70
N LEU A 234 1.18 4.36 -3.89
CA LEU A 234 0.25 5.28 -4.57
C LEU A 234 -1.06 4.58 -4.95
N ALA A 235 -1.00 3.36 -5.49
CA ALA A 235 -2.19 2.58 -5.82
C ALA A 235 -3.02 2.23 -4.59
N LEU A 236 -2.38 1.83 -3.48
CA LEU A 236 -3.04 1.54 -2.21
C LEU A 236 -3.65 2.80 -1.58
N SER A 237 -2.93 3.93 -1.60
CA SER A 237 -3.47 5.21 -1.12
C SER A 237 -4.71 5.62 -1.92
N ALA A 238 -4.67 5.47 -3.25
CA ALA A 238 -5.83 5.74 -4.10
C ALA A 238 -6.99 4.77 -3.83
N LEU A 239 -6.70 3.49 -3.59
CA LEU A 239 -7.69 2.48 -3.22
C LEU A 239 -8.42 2.87 -1.92
N PHE A 240 -7.69 3.19 -0.85
CA PHE A 240 -8.30 3.53 0.44
C PHE A 240 -9.14 4.81 0.38
N ILE A 241 -8.71 5.82 -0.39
CA ILE A 241 -9.51 7.01 -0.64
C ILE A 241 -10.77 6.65 -1.44
N SER A 242 -10.64 5.81 -2.47
CA SER A 242 -11.76 5.39 -3.31
C SER A 242 -12.81 4.58 -2.55
N GLU A 243 -12.41 3.75 -1.58
CA GLU A 243 -13.34 3.06 -0.66
C GLU A 243 -14.21 4.08 0.08
N THR A 244 -13.59 5.09 0.68
CA THR A 244 -14.28 6.16 1.43
C THR A 244 -15.21 6.97 0.52
N LEU A 245 -14.75 7.29 -0.69
CA LEU A 245 -15.56 8.00 -1.69
C LEU A 245 -16.76 7.16 -2.14
N PHE A 246 -16.58 5.86 -2.35
CA PHE A 246 -17.65 4.95 -2.74
C PHE A 246 -18.71 4.84 -1.63
N GLU A 247 -18.29 4.67 -0.37
CA GLU A 247 -19.21 4.66 0.78
C GLU A 247 -20.00 5.98 0.88
N THR A 248 -19.30 7.11 0.74
CA THR A 248 -19.91 8.44 0.76
C THR A 248 -20.92 8.61 -0.39
N ALA A 249 -20.59 8.11 -1.58
CA ALA A 249 -21.46 8.15 -2.75
C ALA A 249 -22.73 7.29 -2.55
N ILE A 250 -22.60 6.09 -1.97
CA ILE A 250 -23.76 5.24 -1.65
C ILE A 250 -24.68 5.91 -0.63
N ILE A 251 -24.13 6.50 0.43
CA ILE A 251 -24.93 7.19 1.46
C ILE A 251 -25.61 8.41 0.86
N SER A 252 -24.85 9.29 0.20
CA SER A 252 -25.38 10.51 -0.41
C SER A 252 -26.39 10.22 -1.52
N GLY A 253 -26.12 9.18 -2.31
CA GLY A 253 -27.01 8.66 -3.34
C GLY A 253 -28.32 8.16 -2.74
N SER A 254 -28.28 7.44 -1.61
CA SER A 254 -29.49 6.96 -0.94
C SER A 254 -30.32 8.12 -0.39
N LEU A 255 -29.69 9.12 0.22
CA LEU A 255 -30.35 10.35 0.67
C LEU A 255 -30.99 11.10 -0.51
N SER A 256 -30.32 11.13 -1.66
CA SER A 256 -30.85 11.78 -2.87
C SER A 256 -32.06 11.05 -3.43
N VAL A 257 -32.04 9.70 -3.43
CA VAL A 257 -33.20 8.89 -3.80
C VAL A 257 -34.36 9.21 -2.84
N ASP A 258 -34.10 9.20 -1.54
CA ASP A 258 -35.15 9.40 -0.55
C ASP A 258 -35.77 10.80 -0.63
N ALA A 259 -34.93 11.84 -0.64
CA ALA A 259 -35.35 13.24 -0.71
C ALA A 259 -36.08 13.60 -2.02
N ALA A 260 -35.75 12.93 -3.13
CA ALA A 260 -36.44 13.11 -4.42
C ALA A 260 -37.75 12.33 -4.52
N SER A 261 -38.23 11.77 -3.40
CA SER A 261 -39.35 10.84 -3.37
C SER A 261 -39.16 9.69 -4.36
N GLY A 262 -37.95 9.13 -4.42
CA GLY A 262 -37.51 8.03 -5.30
C GLY A 262 -38.20 6.69 -5.03
N SER A 263 -38.16 5.81 -6.03
CA SER A 263 -38.62 4.41 -5.94
C SER A 263 -37.46 3.48 -5.61
N ASP A 264 -37.67 2.58 -4.66
CA ASP A 264 -36.73 1.52 -4.28
C ASP A 264 -36.92 0.22 -5.07
N VAL A 265 -37.98 0.12 -5.88
CA VAL A 265 -38.27 -1.04 -6.76
C VAL A 265 -37.08 -1.42 -7.65
N PRO A 266 -36.33 -0.48 -8.27
CA PRO A 266 -35.19 -0.83 -9.10
C PRO A 266 -34.05 -1.50 -8.34
N PHE A 267 -34.04 -1.41 -7.02
CA PHE A 267 -33.02 -1.99 -6.15
C PHE A 267 -33.41 -3.39 -5.67
N ASP A 268 -34.53 -3.96 -6.12
CA ASP A 268 -34.98 -5.31 -5.76
C ASP A 268 -33.90 -6.36 -6.06
N ASP A 269 -33.61 -7.23 -5.07
CA ASP A 269 -32.55 -8.21 -5.16
C ASP A 269 -32.67 -9.09 -6.43
N ARG A 270 -33.88 -9.49 -6.80
CA ARG A 270 -34.14 -10.37 -7.94
C ARG A 270 -33.66 -9.76 -9.26
N ILE A 271 -33.78 -8.45 -9.43
CA ILE A 271 -33.34 -7.73 -10.62
C ILE A 271 -31.82 -7.86 -10.76
N HIS A 272 -31.10 -7.69 -9.65
CA HIS A 272 -29.64 -7.74 -9.65
C HIS A 272 -29.09 -9.16 -9.72
N GLN A 273 -29.76 -10.13 -9.08
CA GLN A 273 -29.41 -11.55 -9.20
C GLN A 273 -29.49 -12.04 -10.64
N ILE A 274 -30.52 -11.64 -11.40
CA ILE A 274 -30.66 -12.01 -12.82
C ILE A 274 -29.50 -11.43 -13.66
N ARG A 275 -29.01 -10.22 -13.34
CA ARG A 275 -27.88 -9.61 -14.06
C ARG A 275 -26.52 -10.19 -13.67
N GLY A 276 -26.36 -10.68 -12.44
CA GLY A 276 -25.21 -11.49 -12.02
C GLY A 276 -23.90 -10.74 -11.69
N HIS A 277 -23.86 -9.41 -11.76
CA HIS A 277 -22.66 -8.65 -11.36
C HIS A 277 -22.60 -8.47 -9.84
N GLN A 278 -21.58 -9.07 -9.22
CA GLN A 278 -21.45 -9.08 -7.76
C GLN A 278 -21.37 -7.68 -7.12
N ALA A 279 -20.64 -6.76 -7.76
CA ALA A 279 -20.53 -5.38 -7.28
C ALA A 279 -21.90 -4.68 -7.29
N GLN A 280 -22.65 -4.81 -8.39
CA GLN A 280 -23.98 -4.22 -8.55
C GLN A 280 -25.00 -4.81 -7.56
N ILE A 281 -24.99 -6.13 -7.34
CA ILE A 281 -25.84 -6.80 -6.33
C ILE A 281 -25.58 -6.21 -4.94
N SER A 282 -24.32 -5.95 -4.64
CA SER A 282 -23.90 -5.48 -3.32
C SER A 282 -24.24 -4.00 -3.12
N ALA A 283 -24.02 -3.16 -4.14
CA ALA A 283 -24.46 -1.76 -4.12
C ALA A 283 -25.99 -1.67 -3.93
N ALA A 284 -26.78 -2.45 -4.68
CA ALA A 284 -28.23 -2.49 -4.53
C ALA A 284 -28.67 -2.90 -3.11
N SER A 285 -27.99 -3.89 -2.51
CA SER A 285 -28.25 -4.26 -1.13
C SER A 285 -27.97 -3.13 -0.13
N MET A 286 -26.93 -2.31 -0.37
CA MET A 286 -26.65 -1.15 0.48
C MET A 286 -27.77 -0.11 0.38
N TYR A 287 -28.23 0.22 -0.83
CA TYR A 287 -29.38 1.11 -1.04
C TYR A 287 -30.64 0.61 -0.34
N ARG A 288 -31.00 -0.67 -0.50
CA ARG A 288 -32.15 -1.27 0.19
C ARG A 288 -32.06 -1.14 1.70
N ASN A 289 -30.88 -1.38 2.27
CA ASN A 289 -30.68 -1.29 3.72
C ASN A 289 -30.78 0.16 4.22
N LEU A 290 -30.23 1.12 3.48
CA LEU A 290 -30.24 2.54 3.86
C LEU A 290 -31.63 3.18 3.72
N LEU A 291 -32.42 2.77 2.72
CA LEU A 291 -33.78 3.28 2.48
C LEU A 291 -34.86 2.54 3.29
N ALA A 292 -34.50 1.48 3.99
CA ALA A 292 -35.45 0.66 4.74
C ALA A 292 -36.17 1.51 5.81
N GLY A 293 -37.50 1.51 5.76
CA GLY A 293 -38.34 2.22 6.73
C GLY A 293 -38.47 3.73 6.50
N SER A 294 -38.02 4.27 5.36
CA SER A 294 -38.23 5.68 5.05
C SER A 294 -39.74 6.03 4.97
N GLN A 295 -40.12 7.07 5.72
CA GLN A 295 -41.47 7.65 5.69
C GLN A 295 -41.70 8.47 4.41
N ILE A 296 -40.65 9.06 3.83
CA ILE A 296 -40.75 9.77 2.56
C ILE A 296 -41.14 8.75 1.49
N ARG A 297 -40.36 7.66 1.36
CA ARG A 297 -40.66 6.52 0.49
C ARG A 297 -42.07 5.95 0.67
N GLU A 298 -42.61 5.95 1.88
CA GLU A 298 -43.99 5.51 2.11
C GLU A 298 -45.04 6.51 1.61
N SER A 299 -44.79 7.82 1.79
CA SER A 299 -45.73 8.89 1.43
C SER A 299 -46.10 8.93 -0.07
N HIS A 300 -45.24 8.41 -0.94
CA HIS A 300 -45.44 8.38 -2.40
C HIS A 300 -45.42 6.97 -3.00
N ARG A 301 -45.63 5.91 -2.19
CA ARG A 301 -45.66 4.50 -2.65
C ARG A 301 -46.65 4.27 -3.81
N HIS A 302 -47.73 5.06 -3.87
CA HIS A 302 -48.78 4.97 -4.87
C HIS A 302 -48.82 6.18 -5.83
N CYS A 303 -47.70 6.86 -6.06
CA CYS A 303 -47.65 7.97 -7.01
C CYS A 303 -47.72 7.52 -8.49
N ASN A 304 -48.10 8.44 -9.37
CA ASN A 304 -48.24 8.17 -10.81
C ASN A 304 -46.89 8.01 -11.56
N ARG A 305 -45.75 8.18 -10.88
CA ARG A 305 -44.44 8.13 -11.52
C ARG A 305 -44.05 6.67 -11.79
N VAL A 306 -43.94 6.32 -13.07
CA VAL A 306 -43.64 4.94 -13.51
C VAL A 306 -42.18 4.56 -13.23
N GLN A 307 -41.24 5.48 -13.48
CA GLN A 307 -39.81 5.27 -13.25
C GLN A 307 -39.11 6.58 -12.91
N ASP A 308 -38.03 6.46 -12.14
CA ASP A 308 -37.15 7.58 -11.85
C ASP A 308 -36.12 7.77 -12.98
N PRO A 309 -35.55 8.99 -13.10
CA PRO A 309 -34.39 9.24 -13.94
C PRO A 309 -33.22 8.30 -13.62
N TYR A 310 -32.34 8.08 -14.59
CA TYR A 310 -31.21 7.14 -14.45
C TYR A 310 -30.26 7.52 -13.31
N SER A 311 -30.09 8.82 -13.04
CA SER A 311 -29.28 9.31 -11.92
C SER A 311 -29.76 8.82 -10.54
N LEU A 312 -31.03 8.43 -10.40
CA LEU A 312 -31.57 7.84 -9.17
C LEU A 312 -31.71 6.32 -9.30
N ARG A 313 -32.26 5.87 -10.42
CA ARG A 313 -32.63 4.46 -10.63
C ARG A 313 -31.45 3.54 -10.94
N CYS A 314 -30.41 4.06 -11.58
CA CYS A 314 -29.27 3.28 -12.04
C CYS A 314 -28.03 3.42 -11.12
N GLN A 315 -28.20 3.91 -9.89
CA GLN A 315 -27.06 4.09 -8.97
C GLN A 315 -26.36 2.79 -8.55
N PRO A 316 -27.02 1.61 -8.49
CA PRO A 316 -26.30 0.37 -8.23
C PRO A 316 -25.36 -0.09 -9.36
N GLN A 317 -25.63 0.27 -10.61
CA GLN A 317 -24.93 -0.18 -11.83
C GLN A 317 -23.57 0.48 -11.97
#